data_AF-A0A5Q4F207-F1
#
_entry.id   AF-A0A5Q4F207-F1
#
_cell.length_a   1.000
_cell.length_b   1.000
_cell.length_c   1.000
_cell.angle_alpha   90.00
_cell.angle_beta   90.00
_cell.angle_gamma   90.00
#
_symmetry.space_group_name_H-M   'P 1'
#
loop_
_entity.id
_entity.type
_entity.pdbx_description
1 polymer ?
#
loop_
_entity_poly.entity_id
_entity_poly.type
_entity_poly.pdbx_seq_one_letter_code
_entity_poly.pdbx_strand_id
1 'polypeptide(L)'
;MQNFLYGLAGTAALALALPQAATAEIILELEERDGDEIYPVQMLIASGKLAALDEDGEVEMIFDRASATIYTLDHDDRSFTRLNRENIDALVGQVDTAMAEMRRQLEALPPEQREMAERMMGGMMGNAGATRERPSRAMRPTGEQGEAAGIRCAWHNVFVGDEQVGTACVAAPDAVPGGDELIAMMTAMSEIYEELLDRIADSVPMAMPANPIMPMTEAGGLPIRSTEMTEDGTEMQITLLAVREEAVDPSRFEVPAGYREASFDD
;
A
#
# COMPACT_ATOMS: atom_id res chain seq x y z
N MET A 1 84.41 -10.40 -9.25
CA MET A 1 83.90 -9.19 -8.57
C MET A 1 82.41 -9.37 -8.38
N GLN A 2 81.95 -9.21 -7.13
CA GLN A 2 80.57 -9.31 -6.67
C GLN A 2 79.64 -8.29 -7.34
N ASN A 3 78.37 -8.65 -7.53
CA ASN A 3 77.20 -7.88 -7.06
C ASN A 3 75.87 -8.63 -7.32
N PHE A 4 75.41 -9.30 -6.26
CA PHE A 4 74.09 -9.32 -5.64
C PHE A 4 72.86 -8.56 -6.25
N LEU A 5 71.68 -9.20 -6.11
CA LEU A 5 70.33 -8.65 -5.72
C LEU A 5 69.38 -8.11 -6.83
N TYR A 6 68.06 -8.32 -6.90
CA TYR A 6 67.01 -8.93 -6.04
C TYR A 6 65.91 -9.54 -6.95
N GLY A 7 65.28 -10.63 -6.50
CA GLY A 7 64.05 -11.19 -7.10
C GLY A 7 62.80 -10.41 -6.67
N LEU A 8 61.89 -10.20 -7.61
CA LEU A 8 60.53 -9.71 -7.36
C LEU A 8 59.62 -10.92 -7.13
N ALA A 9 59.30 -11.18 -5.86
CA ALA A 9 58.23 -12.08 -5.48
C ALA A 9 56.89 -11.37 -5.71
N GLY A 10 56.14 -11.79 -6.72
CA GLY A 10 54.76 -11.35 -6.95
C GLY A 10 53.84 -11.98 -5.91
N THR A 11 53.42 -11.21 -4.92
CA THR A 11 52.33 -11.57 -4.02
C THR A 11 51.00 -11.39 -4.76
N ALA A 12 50.41 -12.49 -5.22
CA ALA A 12 49.01 -12.53 -5.64
C ALA A 12 48.12 -12.35 -4.39
N ALA A 13 47.52 -11.17 -4.25
CA ALA A 13 46.49 -10.94 -3.24
C ALA A 13 45.21 -11.68 -3.66
N LEU A 14 44.97 -12.83 -3.05
CA LEU A 14 43.73 -13.57 -3.17
C LEU A 14 42.64 -12.80 -2.40
N ALA A 15 41.81 -12.03 -3.10
CA ALA A 15 40.64 -11.39 -2.51
C ALA A 15 39.61 -12.49 -2.16
N LEU A 16 39.55 -12.86 -0.88
CA LEU A 16 38.46 -13.68 -0.33
C LEU A 16 37.18 -12.85 -0.40
N ALA A 17 36.36 -13.09 -1.43
CA ALA A 17 34.96 -12.68 -1.42
C ALA A 17 34.26 -13.45 -0.29
N LEU A 18 34.09 -12.81 0.86
CA LEU A 18 33.20 -13.33 1.89
C LEU A 18 31.80 -13.42 1.27
N PRO A 19 31.11 -14.57 1.35
CA PRO A 19 29.71 -14.61 0.97
C PRO A 19 28.98 -13.58 1.85
N GLN A 20 28.35 -12.59 1.20
CA GLN A 20 27.38 -11.75 1.89
C GLN A 20 26.32 -12.72 2.41
N ALA A 21 26.21 -12.84 3.73
CA ALA A 21 25.06 -13.48 4.33
C ALA A 21 23.87 -12.61 3.95
N ALA A 22 23.09 -13.07 2.97
CA ALA A 22 21.76 -12.52 2.77
C ALA A 22 21.01 -12.74 4.08
N THR A 23 20.56 -11.65 4.69
CA THR A 23 19.69 -11.72 5.86
C THR A 23 18.43 -12.46 5.44
N ALA A 24 17.92 -13.36 6.29
CA ALA A 24 16.61 -13.96 6.04
C ALA A 24 15.57 -12.84 6.09
N GLU A 25 14.74 -12.79 5.06
CA GLU A 25 13.72 -11.78 4.84
C GLU A 25 12.36 -12.48 4.84
N ILE A 26 11.33 -11.73 5.20
CA ILE A 26 10.01 -12.32 5.39
C ILE A 26 9.24 -12.20 4.09
N ILE A 27 8.72 -13.33 3.63
CA ILE A 27 7.83 -13.42 2.49
C ILE A 27 6.46 -13.80 3.01
N LEU A 28 5.47 -12.95 2.74
CA LEU A 28 4.06 -13.23 2.99
C LEU A 28 3.44 -13.67 1.66
N GLU A 29 2.88 -14.87 1.64
CA GLU A 29 2.08 -15.37 0.52
C GLU A 29 0.61 -15.16 0.86
N LEU A 30 -0.07 -14.35 0.07
CA LEU A 30 -1.48 -14.05 0.20
C LEU A 30 -2.23 -14.50 -1.05
N GLU A 31 -3.52 -14.74 -0.86
CA GLU A 31 -4.49 -14.94 -1.93
C GLU A 31 -5.51 -13.81 -1.84
N GLU A 32 -5.65 -13.07 -2.91
CA GLU A 32 -6.80 -12.20 -3.14
C GLU A 32 -7.81 -12.93 -4.03
N ARG A 33 -9.07 -12.89 -3.64
CA ARG A 33 -10.18 -13.41 -4.43
C ARG A 33 -11.16 -12.28 -4.67
N ASP A 34 -11.44 -12.00 -5.94
CA ASP A 34 -12.45 -11.06 -6.39
C ASP A 34 -13.53 -11.84 -7.13
N GLY A 35 -14.64 -12.12 -6.42
CA GLY A 35 -15.68 -13.02 -6.92
C GLY A 35 -15.13 -14.43 -7.18
N ASP A 36 -15.10 -14.83 -8.46
CA ASP A 36 -14.58 -16.14 -8.89
C ASP A 36 -13.09 -16.10 -9.30
N GLU A 37 -12.50 -14.91 -9.39
CA GLU A 37 -11.10 -14.72 -9.80
C GLU A 37 -10.17 -14.77 -8.60
N ILE A 38 -8.98 -15.34 -8.79
CA ILE A 38 -8.00 -15.55 -7.72
C ILE A 38 -6.65 -15.02 -8.18
N TYR A 39 -6.10 -14.10 -7.38
CA TYR A 39 -4.84 -13.41 -7.63
C TYR A 39 -3.85 -13.77 -6.51
N PRO A 40 -2.71 -14.39 -6.83
CA PRO A 40 -1.64 -14.57 -5.86
C PRO A 40 -0.99 -13.21 -5.59
N VAL A 41 -0.90 -12.84 -4.31
CA VAL A 41 -0.22 -11.62 -3.89
C VAL A 41 0.96 -12.01 -3.02
N GLN A 42 2.13 -11.45 -3.29
CA GLN A 42 3.31 -11.68 -2.47
C GLN A 42 3.81 -10.36 -1.90
N MET A 43 4.06 -10.34 -0.60
CA MET A 43 4.72 -9.21 0.06
C MET A 43 6.07 -9.64 0.62
N LEU A 44 7.07 -8.79 0.42
CA LEU A 44 8.42 -8.96 0.93
C LEU A 44 8.65 -7.93 2.04
N ILE A 45 9.30 -8.34 3.13
CA ILE A 45 9.64 -7.46 4.25
C ILE A 45 11.10 -7.65 4.61
N ALA A 46 11.85 -6.55 4.55
CA ALA A 46 13.26 -6.53 4.89
C ALA A 46 13.70 -5.16 5.37
N SER A 47 14.40 -5.09 6.50
CA SER A 47 15.12 -3.89 6.94
C SER A 47 14.27 -2.61 6.96
N GLY A 48 13.01 -2.69 7.42
CA GLY A 48 12.08 -1.56 7.45
C GLY A 48 11.50 -1.16 6.09
N LYS A 49 11.62 -2.03 5.08
CA LYS A 49 11.01 -1.88 3.77
C LYS A 49 9.99 -2.99 3.53
N LEU A 50 8.93 -2.64 2.82
CA LEU A 50 7.92 -3.56 2.31
C LEU A 50 7.90 -3.44 0.79
N ALA A 51 7.81 -4.55 0.07
CA ALA A 51 7.54 -4.57 -1.36
C ALA A 51 6.34 -5.48 -1.64
N ALA A 52 5.33 -4.97 -2.35
CA ALA A 52 4.23 -5.77 -2.86
C ALA A 52 4.51 -6.14 -4.32
N LEU A 53 4.16 -7.37 -4.67
CA LEU A 53 4.38 -7.94 -5.98
C LEU A 53 3.05 -8.20 -6.66
N ASP A 54 3.02 -7.94 -7.97
CA ASP A 54 1.91 -8.32 -8.83
C ASP A 54 1.90 -9.83 -9.15
N GLU A 55 0.94 -10.24 -9.98
CA GLU A 55 0.76 -11.64 -10.41
C GLU A 55 1.93 -12.19 -11.25
N ASP A 56 2.67 -11.31 -11.93
CA ASP A 56 3.86 -11.66 -12.72
C ASP A 56 5.13 -11.70 -11.85
N GLY A 57 5.00 -11.30 -10.58
CA GLY A 57 6.10 -11.19 -9.64
C GLY A 57 7.00 -9.99 -9.95
N GLU A 58 6.50 -8.95 -10.59
CA GLU A 58 7.15 -7.64 -10.62
C GLU A 58 6.78 -6.83 -9.38
N VAL A 59 7.51 -5.75 -9.09
CA VAL A 59 7.31 -4.96 -7.86
C VAL A 59 6.40 -3.77 -8.18
N GLU A 60 5.15 -3.85 -7.76
CA GLU A 60 4.14 -2.80 -8.00
C GLU A 60 4.18 -1.68 -6.95
N MET A 61 4.58 -2.00 -5.72
CA MET A 61 4.61 -1.03 -4.62
C MET A 61 5.80 -1.27 -3.70
N ILE A 62 6.46 -0.20 -3.27
CA ILE A 62 7.51 -0.24 -2.26
C ILE A 62 7.16 0.77 -1.17
N PHE A 63 7.22 0.36 0.09
CA PHE A 63 7.20 1.27 1.23
C PHE A 63 8.56 1.26 1.93
N ASP A 64 9.15 2.44 2.12
CA ASP A 64 10.36 2.64 2.91
C ASP A 64 10.01 3.40 4.19
N ARG A 65 10.09 2.72 5.33
CA ARG A 65 9.76 3.31 6.64
C ARG A 65 10.76 4.38 7.08
N ALA A 66 12.04 4.25 6.72
CA ALA A 66 13.08 5.19 7.14
C ALA A 66 12.88 6.57 6.51
N SER A 67 12.40 6.60 5.26
CA SER A 67 12.04 7.83 4.55
C SER A 67 10.54 8.15 4.57
N ALA A 68 9.71 7.30 5.20
CA ALA A 68 8.26 7.39 5.21
C ALA A 68 7.69 7.65 3.80
N THR A 69 8.12 6.83 2.84
CA THR A 69 7.83 7.02 1.43
C THR A 69 7.24 5.78 0.81
N ILE A 70 6.09 5.94 0.15
CA ILE A 70 5.45 4.93 -0.69
C ILE A 70 5.84 5.22 -2.14
N TYR A 71 6.27 4.20 -2.86
CA TYR A 71 6.50 4.22 -4.30
C TYR A 71 5.47 3.30 -4.94
N THR A 72 4.77 3.77 -5.95
CA THR A 72 3.89 2.94 -6.80
C THR A 72 4.49 2.92 -8.19
N LEU A 73 4.65 1.73 -8.76
CA LEU A 73 5.36 1.50 -10.00
C LEU A 73 4.36 1.15 -11.11
N ASP A 74 4.59 1.73 -12.27
CA ASP A 74 3.92 1.38 -13.52
C ASP A 74 4.97 0.77 -14.46
N HIS A 75 4.83 -0.53 -14.71
CA HIS A 75 5.78 -1.29 -15.51
C HIS A 75 5.61 -1.05 -17.01
N ASP A 76 4.40 -0.75 -17.47
CA ASP A 76 4.09 -0.45 -18.87
C ASP A 76 4.75 0.86 -19.32
N ASP A 77 4.60 1.91 -18.50
CA ASP A 77 5.16 3.24 -18.78
C ASP A 77 6.57 3.45 -18.23
N ARG A 78 7.09 2.45 -17.51
CA ARG A 78 8.37 2.48 -16.80
C ARG A 78 8.49 3.75 -15.97
N SER A 79 7.44 4.03 -15.21
CA SER A 79 7.34 5.18 -14.32
C SER A 79 7.04 4.76 -12.90
N PHE A 80 7.26 5.67 -11.97
CA PHE A 80 6.81 5.51 -10.60
C PHE A 80 6.26 6.83 -10.09
N THR A 81 5.29 6.75 -9.19
CA THR A 81 4.91 7.88 -8.34
C THR A 81 5.50 7.68 -6.96
N ARG A 82 5.74 8.80 -6.28
CA ARG A 82 6.18 8.81 -4.89
C ARG A 82 5.08 9.46 -4.07
N LEU A 83 4.81 8.95 -2.88
CA LEU A 83 3.95 9.58 -1.89
C LEU A 83 4.68 9.63 -0.55
N ASN A 84 4.93 10.85 -0.08
CA ASN A 84 5.49 11.14 1.23
C ASN A 84 5.13 12.57 1.66
N ARG A 85 5.48 12.93 2.90
CA ARG A 85 5.18 14.26 3.43
C ARG A 85 5.75 15.42 2.60
N GLU A 86 6.88 15.21 1.92
CA GLU A 86 7.52 16.27 1.13
C GLU A 86 6.73 16.61 -0.14
N ASN A 87 5.97 15.66 -0.69
CA ASN A 87 5.26 15.85 -1.94
C ASN A 87 3.72 15.86 -1.82
N ILE A 88 3.17 15.62 -0.62
CA ILE A 88 1.73 15.82 -0.35
C ILE A 88 1.28 17.21 -0.79
N ASP A 89 2.04 18.27 -0.49
CA ASP A 89 1.70 19.64 -0.90
C ASP A 89 1.61 19.81 -2.42
N ALA A 90 2.53 19.17 -3.16
CA ALA A 90 2.53 19.19 -4.61
C ALA A 90 1.33 18.42 -5.18
N LEU A 91 1.01 17.27 -4.60
CA LEU A 91 -0.15 16.46 -4.98
C LEU A 91 -1.47 17.22 -4.74
N VAL A 92 -1.62 17.86 -3.58
CA VAL A 92 -2.78 18.71 -3.27
C VAL A 92 -2.88 19.85 -4.27
N GLY A 93 -1.77 20.50 -4.64
CA GLY A 93 -1.75 21.54 -5.66
C GLY A 93 -2.18 21.07 -7.06
N GLN A 94 -1.84 19.83 -7.43
CA GLN A 94 -2.30 19.20 -8.68
C GLN A 94 -3.81 18.94 -8.63
N VAL A 95 -4.31 18.39 -7.51
CA VAL A 95 -5.76 18.21 -7.29
C VAL A 95 -6.50 19.55 -7.38
N ASP A 96 -6.00 20.60 -6.73
CA ASP A 96 -6.59 21.95 -6.81
C ASP A 96 -6.64 22.48 -8.25
N THR A 97 -5.58 22.26 -9.02
CA THR A 97 -5.48 22.67 -10.42
C THR A 97 -6.49 21.93 -11.28
N ALA A 98 -6.56 20.60 -11.14
CA ALA A 98 -7.54 19.76 -11.83
C ALA A 98 -8.99 20.17 -11.48
N MET A 99 -9.27 20.43 -10.20
CA MET A 99 -10.58 20.91 -9.75
C MET A 99 -10.92 22.29 -10.30
N ALA A 100 -9.96 23.20 -10.38
CA ALA A 100 -10.16 24.52 -10.99
C ALA A 100 -10.40 24.43 -12.51
N GLU A 101 -9.71 23.52 -13.20
CA GLU A 101 -9.97 23.24 -14.61
C GLU A 101 -11.36 22.65 -14.82
N MET A 102 -11.75 21.65 -14.04
CA MET A 102 -13.09 21.07 -14.09
C MET A 102 -14.17 22.14 -13.91
N ARG A 103 -14.01 23.03 -12.92
CA ARG A 103 -14.94 24.18 -12.70
C ARG A 103 -15.03 25.07 -13.95
N ARG A 104 -13.91 25.41 -14.59
CA ARG A 104 -13.89 26.23 -15.82
C ARG A 104 -14.60 25.51 -16.99
N GLN A 105 -14.39 24.20 -17.14
CA GLN A 105 -15.06 23.43 -18.18
C GLN A 105 -16.57 23.40 -17.97
N LEU A 106 -17.04 23.24 -16.72
CA LEU A 106 -18.46 23.29 -16.37
C LEU A 106 -19.10 24.66 -16.61
N GLU A 107 -18.39 25.75 -16.30
CA GLU A 107 -18.86 27.12 -16.55
C GLU A 107 -18.99 27.43 -18.05
N ALA A 108 -18.17 26.80 -18.89
CA ALA A 108 -18.21 26.94 -20.34
C ALA A 108 -19.36 26.18 -21.01
N LEU A 109 -20.02 25.25 -20.30
CA LEU A 109 -21.14 24.48 -20.84
C LEU A 109 -22.41 25.34 -20.99
N PRO A 110 -23.25 25.07 -22.01
CA PRO A 110 -24.59 25.65 -22.10
C PRO A 110 -25.42 25.31 -20.84
N PRO A 111 -26.39 26.16 -20.43
CA PRO A 111 -27.13 25.99 -19.18
C PRO A 111 -27.73 24.59 -18.97
N GLU A 112 -28.36 24.02 -20.01
CA GLU A 112 -28.96 22.68 -19.94
C GLU A 112 -27.93 21.57 -19.74
N GLN A 113 -26.74 21.70 -20.33
CA GLN A 113 -25.64 20.74 -20.19
C GLN A 113 -24.94 20.90 -18.84
N ARG A 114 -24.77 22.13 -18.36
CA ARG A 114 -24.22 22.40 -17.04
C ARG A 114 -25.09 21.80 -15.94
N GLU A 115 -26.42 21.98 -16.01
CA GLU A 115 -27.33 21.36 -15.05
C GLU A 115 -27.28 19.83 -15.11
N MET A 116 -27.12 19.23 -16.29
CA MET A 116 -26.96 17.79 -16.42
C MET A 116 -25.65 17.32 -15.78
N ALA A 117 -24.55 18.02 -16.04
CA ALA A 117 -23.24 17.73 -15.45
C ALA A 117 -23.25 17.91 -13.92
N GLU A 118 -23.84 18.99 -13.40
CA GLU A 118 -24.02 19.23 -11.97
C GLU A 118 -24.87 18.15 -11.31
N ARG A 119 -25.94 17.67 -11.98
CA ARG A 119 -26.74 16.54 -11.48
C ARG A 119 -25.98 15.23 -11.50
N MET A 120 -25.18 14.95 -12.54
CA MET A 120 -24.36 13.74 -12.60
C MET A 120 -23.26 13.75 -11.55
N MET A 121 -22.55 14.87 -11.39
CA MET A 121 -21.57 15.05 -10.32
C MET A 121 -22.24 14.98 -8.95
N GLY A 122 -23.41 15.59 -8.77
CA GLY A 122 -24.23 15.48 -7.55
C GLY A 122 -24.68 14.06 -7.24
N GLY A 123 -24.87 13.23 -8.29
CA GLY A 123 -25.18 11.81 -8.18
C GLY A 123 -23.96 10.96 -7.82
N MET A 124 -22.79 11.22 -8.41
CA MET A 124 -21.50 10.63 -8.02
C MET A 124 -21.07 11.06 -6.62
N MET A 125 -21.49 12.24 -6.17
CA MET A 125 -21.23 12.76 -4.83
C MET A 125 -22.05 12.08 -3.71
N GLY A 126 -23.02 11.21 -4.05
CA GLY A 126 -23.86 10.52 -3.07
C GLY A 126 -24.62 11.48 -2.15
N ASN A 127 -25.87 11.80 -2.46
CA ASN A 127 -26.72 12.69 -1.63
C ASN A 127 -25.97 13.95 -1.16
N ALA A 128 -25.93 15.00 -1.98
CA ALA A 128 -25.39 16.33 -1.65
C ALA A 128 -26.07 17.07 -0.45
N GLY A 129 -26.81 16.35 0.40
CA GLY A 129 -27.27 16.76 1.72
C GLY A 129 -26.72 15.90 2.88
N ALA A 130 -25.90 14.88 2.61
CA ALA A 130 -25.14 14.14 3.60
C ALA A 130 -23.80 14.82 3.84
N THR A 131 -23.39 14.84 5.10
CA THR A 131 -22.23 15.57 5.64
C THR A 131 -20.96 15.30 4.83
N ARG A 132 -20.08 16.31 4.69
CA ARG A 132 -18.67 16.15 4.21
C ARG A 132 -17.80 15.23 5.10
N GLU A 133 -18.44 14.54 6.02
CA GLU A 133 -17.78 13.77 7.05
C GLU A 133 -17.45 12.41 6.46
N ARG A 134 -16.15 12.12 6.37
CA ARG A 134 -15.64 10.83 5.92
C ARG A 134 -16.32 9.73 6.73
N PRO A 135 -16.93 8.72 6.09
CA PRO A 135 -17.57 7.64 6.84
C PRO A 135 -16.52 6.98 7.73
N SER A 136 -16.84 6.79 9.01
CA SER A 136 -15.93 6.12 9.93
C SER A 136 -15.82 4.64 9.56
N ARG A 137 -14.63 4.08 9.65
CA ARG A 137 -14.39 2.65 9.44
C ARG A 137 -14.02 2.04 10.78
N ALA A 138 -14.61 0.92 11.14
CA ALA A 138 -14.41 0.33 12.46
C ALA A 138 -14.41 -1.19 12.42
N MET A 139 -13.61 -1.80 13.30
CA MET A 139 -13.61 -3.25 13.53
C MET A 139 -14.16 -3.54 14.92
N ARG A 140 -15.17 -4.40 15.01
CA ARG A 140 -15.80 -4.77 16.29
C ARG A 140 -15.63 -6.27 16.54
N PRO A 141 -15.12 -6.68 17.71
CA PRO A 141 -14.90 -8.11 17.99
C PRO A 141 -16.23 -8.86 18.04
N THR A 142 -16.23 -10.07 17.49
CA THR A 142 -17.38 -10.99 17.52
C THR A 142 -17.38 -11.87 18.77
N GLY A 143 -16.20 -12.06 19.38
CA GLY A 143 -15.96 -13.07 20.42
C GLY A 143 -15.65 -14.47 19.88
N GLU A 144 -15.71 -14.66 18.56
CA GLU A 144 -15.36 -15.92 17.90
C GLU A 144 -13.86 -15.96 17.56
N GLN A 145 -13.31 -17.18 17.56
CA GLN A 145 -11.92 -17.45 17.19
C GLN A 145 -11.86 -18.13 15.83
N GLY A 146 -10.78 -17.90 15.09
CA GLY A 146 -10.51 -18.49 13.80
C GLY A 146 -9.04 -18.87 13.64
N GLU A 147 -8.72 -19.32 12.44
CA GLU A 147 -7.38 -19.69 12.04
C GLU A 147 -7.21 -19.48 10.53
N ALA A 148 -6.05 -18.99 10.11
CA ALA A 148 -5.59 -18.97 8.71
C ALA A 148 -4.07 -19.18 8.70
N ALA A 149 -3.53 -19.84 7.67
CA ALA A 149 -2.11 -20.23 7.61
C ALA A 149 -1.57 -20.97 8.86
N GLY A 150 -2.43 -21.65 9.64
CA GLY A 150 -2.06 -22.28 10.92
C GLY A 150 -1.88 -21.29 12.08
N ILE A 151 -2.23 -20.02 11.90
CA ILE A 151 -2.11 -18.93 12.88
C ILE A 151 -3.49 -18.62 13.44
N ARG A 152 -3.61 -18.62 14.78
CA ARG A 152 -4.87 -18.29 15.46
C ARG A 152 -5.17 -16.80 15.38
N CYS A 153 -6.44 -16.48 15.17
CA CYS A 153 -6.94 -15.10 15.08
C CYS A 153 -8.31 -14.95 15.73
N ALA A 154 -8.70 -13.70 16.02
CA ALA A 154 -10.02 -13.35 16.54
C ALA A 154 -10.85 -12.67 15.44
N TRP A 155 -12.08 -13.12 15.26
CA TRP A 155 -12.97 -12.56 14.25
C TRP A 155 -13.55 -11.21 14.68
N HIS A 156 -13.52 -10.26 13.75
CA HIS A 156 -14.10 -8.94 13.88
C HIS A 156 -15.07 -8.71 12.72
N ASN A 157 -16.17 -8.00 13.00
CA ASN A 157 -17.03 -7.44 11.96
C ASN A 157 -16.46 -6.09 11.53
N VAL A 158 -16.39 -5.85 10.23
CA VAL A 158 -15.92 -4.59 9.62
C VAL A 158 -17.12 -3.74 9.27
N PHE A 159 -17.10 -2.48 9.71
CA PHE A 159 -18.17 -1.51 9.50
C PHE A 159 -17.67 -0.28 8.75
N VAL A 160 -18.53 0.26 7.88
CA VAL A 160 -18.43 1.62 7.33
C VAL A 160 -19.66 2.38 7.80
N GLY A 161 -19.46 3.40 8.65
CA GLY A 161 -20.54 3.98 9.45
C GLY A 161 -21.19 2.92 10.34
N ASP A 162 -22.48 2.70 10.15
CA ASP A 162 -23.25 1.67 10.87
C ASP A 162 -23.51 0.42 10.03
N GLU A 163 -23.10 0.42 8.76
CA GLU A 163 -23.28 -0.71 7.85
C GLU A 163 -22.14 -1.71 8.01
N GLN A 164 -22.48 -2.98 8.24
CA GLN A 164 -21.49 -4.05 8.24
C GLN A 164 -21.16 -4.42 6.79
N VAL A 165 -19.91 -4.19 6.40
CA VAL A 165 -19.43 -4.43 5.03
C VAL A 165 -18.61 -5.71 4.92
N GLY A 166 -18.22 -6.33 6.04
CA GLY A 166 -17.32 -7.48 6.00
C GLY A 166 -16.94 -8.08 7.33
N THR A 167 -15.95 -8.95 7.29
CA THR A 167 -15.32 -9.58 8.46
C THR A 167 -13.80 -9.63 8.30
N ALA A 168 -13.07 -9.67 9.41
CA ALA A 168 -11.63 -9.90 9.40
C ALA A 168 -11.21 -10.76 10.58
N CYS A 169 -10.34 -11.74 10.32
CA CYS A 169 -9.67 -12.55 11.32
C CYS A 169 -8.33 -11.92 11.65
N VAL A 170 -8.24 -11.34 12.84
CA VAL A 170 -7.08 -10.55 13.29
C VAL A 170 -6.20 -11.40 14.21
N ALA A 171 -4.97 -11.66 13.79
CA ALA A 171 -3.95 -12.34 14.59
C ALA A 171 -3.19 -11.36 15.49
N ALA A 172 -2.67 -11.86 16.60
CA ALA A 172 -1.72 -11.11 17.40
C ALA A 172 -0.41 -10.91 16.60
N PRO A 173 0.28 -9.77 16.75
CA PRO A 173 1.45 -9.44 15.93
C PRO A 173 2.58 -10.45 16.12
N ASP A 174 2.79 -10.90 17.36
CA ASP A 174 3.81 -11.88 17.75
C ASP A 174 3.52 -13.32 17.30
N ALA A 175 2.30 -13.59 16.83
CA ALA A 175 1.91 -14.87 16.26
C ALA A 175 2.30 -15.01 14.78
N VAL A 176 2.64 -13.90 14.12
CA VAL A 176 3.06 -13.85 12.71
C VAL A 176 4.56 -13.52 12.67
N PRO A 177 5.42 -14.30 12.00
CA PRO A 177 6.81 -13.92 11.81
C PRO A 177 6.95 -12.51 11.21
N GLY A 178 7.69 -11.63 11.88
CA GLY A 178 7.83 -10.20 11.61
C GLY A 178 6.55 -9.36 11.71
N GLY A 179 5.53 -9.85 12.41
CA GLY A 179 4.27 -9.14 12.52
C GLY A 179 4.38 -7.79 13.24
N ASP A 180 5.27 -7.66 14.22
CA ASP A 180 5.58 -6.37 14.86
C ASP A 180 6.10 -5.33 13.85
N GLU A 181 6.97 -5.77 12.92
CA GLU A 181 7.50 -4.90 11.87
C GLU A 181 6.41 -4.52 10.87
N LEU A 182 5.55 -5.48 10.49
CA LEU A 182 4.42 -5.24 9.60
C LEU A 182 3.43 -4.22 10.19
N ILE A 183 3.06 -4.34 11.47
CA ILE A 183 2.18 -3.35 12.13
C ILE A 183 2.82 -1.97 12.18
N ALA A 184 4.12 -1.89 12.46
CA ALA A 184 4.82 -0.61 12.46
C ALA A 184 4.80 0.03 11.05
N MET A 185 4.92 -0.77 9.99
CA MET A 185 4.83 -0.29 8.61
C MET A 185 3.42 0.13 8.24
N MET A 186 2.40 -0.69 8.54
CA MET A 186 1.00 -0.34 8.28
C MET A 186 0.58 0.93 9.02
N THR A 187 1.01 1.10 10.27
CA THR A 187 0.77 2.33 11.04
C THR A 187 1.37 3.54 10.33
N ALA A 188 2.63 3.45 9.91
CA ALA A 188 3.30 4.55 9.21
C ALA A 188 2.65 4.87 7.85
N MET A 189 2.24 3.85 7.09
CA MET A 189 1.48 4.05 5.84
C MET A 189 0.12 4.70 6.12
N SER A 190 -0.59 4.25 7.15
CA SER A 190 -1.88 4.81 7.55
C SER A 190 -1.76 6.30 7.89
N GLU A 191 -0.71 6.72 8.60
CA GLU A 191 -0.46 8.13 8.91
C GLU A 191 -0.24 8.99 7.65
N ILE A 192 0.49 8.47 6.66
CA ILE A 192 0.71 9.17 5.38
C ILE A 192 -0.61 9.31 4.61
N TYR A 193 -1.41 8.24 4.54
CA TYR A 193 -2.71 8.28 3.87
C TYR A 193 -3.69 9.22 4.58
N GLU A 194 -3.74 9.22 5.91
CA GLU A 194 -4.55 10.18 6.66
C GLU A 194 -4.16 11.62 6.34
N GLU A 195 -2.86 11.93 6.38
CA GLU A 195 -2.38 13.27 6.09
C GLU A 195 -2.74 13.70 4.66
N LEU A 196 -2.62 12.80 3.68
CA LEU A 196 -3.05 13.07 2.31
C LEU A 196 -4.56 13.34 2.22
N LEU A 197 -5.38 12.45 2.79
CA LEU A 197 -6.84 12.56 2.74
C LEU A 197 -7.34 13.84 3.41
N ASP A 198 -6.80 14.19 4.57
CA ASP A 198 -7.15 15.42 5.30
C ASP A 198 -6.84 16.67 4.47
N ARG A 199 -5.70 16.69 3.77
CA ARG A 199 -5.30 17.83 2.93
C ARG A 199 -6.12 17.95 1.65
N ILE A 200 -6.55 16.83 1.08
CA ILE A 200 -7.40 16.81 -0.12
C ILE A 200 -8.86 17.15 0.23
N ALA A 201 -9.34 16.80 1.42
CA ALA A 201 -10.73 17.02 1.84
C ALA A 201 -11.17 18.51 1.77
N ASP A 202 -10.24 19.44 1.94
CA ASP A 202 -10.50 20.89 1.77
C ASP A 202 -10.68 21.29 0.29
N SER A 203 -10.06 20.54 -0.62
CA SER A 203 -9.95 20.86 -2.06
C SER A 203 -11.08 20.24 -2.88
N VAL A 204 -11.55 19.06 -2.45
CA VAL A 204 -12.52 18.24 -3.19
C VAL A 204 -13.87 18.25 -2.47
N PRO A 205 -14.97 18.65 -3.13
CA PRO A 205 -16.30 18.71 -2.53
C PRO A 205 -17.01 17.34 -2.46
N MET A 206 -16.27 16.23 -2.57
CA MET A 206 -16.78 14.86 -2.62
C MET A 206 -16.49 14.14 -1.30
N ALA A 207 -17.31 13.15 -0.96
CA ALA A 207 -17.01 12.25 0.15
C ALA A 207 -15.75 11.46 -0.18
N MET A 208 -14.70 11.63 0.62
CA MET A 208 -13.48 10.85 0.47
C MET A 208 -13.68 9.45 1.07
N PRO A 209 -13.08 8.40 0.49
CA PRO A 209 -13.10 7.08 1.09
C PRO A 209 -12.40 7.11 2.46
N ALA A 210 -12.83 6.24 3.36
CA ALA A 210 -12.13 6.01 4.61
C ALA A 210 -10.74 5.40 4.32
N ASN A 211 -9.76 5.69 5.17
CA ASN A 211 -8.47 5.02 5.10
C ASN A 211 -8.65 3.52 5.41
N PRO A 212 -8.30 2.63 4.45
CA PRO A 212 -8.53 1.21 4.60
C PRO A 212 -7.62 0.55 5.66
N ILE A 213 -6.47 1.17 5.96
CA ILE A 213 -5.44 0.62 6.86
C ILE A 213 -5.74 0.97 8.33
N MET A 214 -6.33 2.15 8.58
CA MET A 214 -6.55 2.66 9.95
C MET A 214 -7.26 1.66 10.88
N PRO A 215 -8.40 1.05 10.53
CA PRO A 215 -9.08 0.13 11.45
C PRO A 215 -8.26 -1.12 11.77
N MET A 216 -7.41 -1.56 10.83
CA MET A 216 -6.50 -2.68 11.05
C MET A 216 -5.45 -2.31 12.11
N THR A 217 -4.92 -1.08 12.03
CA THR A 217 -3.95 -0.57 13.02
C THR A 217 -4.60 -0.33 14.39
N GLU A 218 -5.83 0.17 14.44
CA GLU A 218 -6.59 0.38 15.69
C GLU A 218 -6.97 -0.94 16.37
N ALA A 219 -7.25 -1.99 15.60
CA ALA A 219 -7.48 -3.33 16.14
C ALA A 219 -6.21 -3.93 16.80
N GLY A 220 -5.03 -3.34 16.57
CA GLY A 220 -3.77 -3.70 17.23
C GLY A 220 -3.23 -5.07 16.83
N GLY A 221 -3.66 -5.60 15.69
CA GLY A 221 -3.25 -6.91 15.18
C GLY A 221 -3.21 -6.96 13.66
N LEU A 222 -2.87 -8.12 13.13
CA LEU A 222 -2.72 -8.34 11.69
C LEU A 222 -3.94 -9.05 11.13
N PRO A 223 -4.70 -8.45 10.19
CA PRO A 223 -5.70 -9.19 9.46
C PRO A 223 -5.00 -10.23 8.58
N ILE A 224 -5.13 -11.51 8.95
CA ILE A 224 -4.58 -12.64 8.20
C ILE A 224 -5.65 -13.29 7.31
N ARG A 225 -6.90 -12.82 7.44
CA ARG A 225 -8.00 -13.08 6.53
C ARG A 225 -9.00 -11.96 6.64
N SER A 226 -9.49 -11.43 5.52
CA SER A 226 -10.58 -10.47 5.48
C SER A 226 -11.52 -10.80 4.33
N THR A 227 -12.80 -10.53 4.53
CA THR A 227 -13.83 -10.54 3.49
C THR A 227 -14.59 -9.24 3.57
N GLU A 228 -14.80 -8.61 2.43
CA GLU A 228 -15.60 -7.39 2.32
C GLU A 228 -16.47 -7.46 1.06
N MET A 229 -17.64 -6.84 1.13
CA MET A 229 -18.53 -6.68 0.00
C MET A 229 -18.23 -5.35 -0.68
N THR A 230 -17.95 -5.39 -1.98
CA THR A 230 -17.83 -4.19 -2.82
C THR A 230 -19.20 -3.55 -3.07
N GLU A 231 -19.23 -2.33 -3.59
CA GLU A 231 -20.49 -1.61 -3.86
C GLU A 231 -21.39 -2.29 -4.91
N ASP A 232 -20.79 -3.05 -5.84
CA ASP A 232 -21.51 -3.85 -6.84
C ASP A 232 -21.99 -5.22 -6.31
N GLY A 233 -21.69 -5.52 -5.04
CA GLY A 233 -22.11 -6.76 -4.38
C GLY A 233 -21.19 -7.95 -4.66
N THR A 234 -19.97 -7.70 -5.12
CA THR A 234 -18.93 -8.71 -5.30
C THR A 234 -18.20 -8.93 -3.96
N GLU A 235 -17.95 -10.18 -3.60
CA GLU A 235 -17.18 -10.50 -2.40
C GLU A 235 -15.69 -10.45 -2.75
N MET A 236 -14.97 -9.55 -2.06
CA MET A 236 -13.52 -9.47 -2.09
C MET A 236 -12.97 -10.14 -0.83
N GLN A 237 -12.04 -11.07 -0.99
CA GLN A 237 -11.41 -11.79 0.12
C GLN A 237 -9.90 -11.73 0.00
N ILE A 238 -9.20 -11.36 1.08
CA ILE A 238 -7.74 -11.47 1.19
C ILE A 238 -7.43 -12.51 2.26
N THR A 239 -6.52 -13.45 2.00
CA THR A 239 -6.14 -14.51 2.94
C THR A 239 -4.65 -14.75 2.94
N LEU A 240 -4.02 -14.70 4.12
CA LEU A 240 -2.65 -15.17 4.32
C LEU A 240 -2.63 -16.69 4.15
N LEU A 241 -1.81 -17.17 3.22
CA LEU A 241 -1.59 -18.59 2.96
C LEU A 241 -0.36 -19.11 3.70
N ALA A 242 0.73 -18.34 3.68
CA ALA A 242 1.99 -18.74 4.30
C ALA A 242 2.87 -17.54 4.68
N VAL A 243 3.78 -17.80 5.60
CA VAL A 243 4.89 -16.91 5.95
C VAL A 243 6.18 -17.70 5.81
N ARG A 244 7.14 -17.17 5.06
CA ARG A 244 8.46 -17.79 4.84
C ARG A 244 9.56 -16.84 5.25
N GLU A 245 10.70 -17.42 5.62
CA GLU A 245 11.94 -16.69 5.89
C GLU A 245 12.99 -17.17 4.89
N GLU A 246 13.26 -16.36 3.88
CA GLU A 246 14.15 -16.69 2.77
C GLU A 246 15.00 -15.48 2.39
N ALA A 247 16.11 -15.71 1.70
CA ALA A 247 16.91 -14.62 1.15
C ALA A 247 16.25 -14.09 -0.13
N VAL A 248 16.03 -12.78 -0.21
CA VAL A 248 15.50 -12.10 -1.39
C VAL A 248 16.58 -11.18 -1.97
N ASP A 249 16.46 -10.88 -3.27
CA ASP A 249 17.34 -9.91 -3.92
C ASP A 249 17.05 -8.51 -3.36
N PRO A 250 18.04 -7.78 -2.82
CA PRO A 250 17.84 -6.43 -2.31
C PRO A 250 17.24 -5.46 -3.34
N SER A 251 17.45 -5.70 -4.65
CA SER A 251 16.88 -4.87 -5.71
C SER A 251 15.35 -4.90 -5.74
N ARG A 252 14.70 -5.88 -5.09
CA ARG A 252 13.24 -5.97 -4.96
C ARG A 252 12.65 -4.87 -4.07
N PHE A 253 13.50 -4.16 -3.33
CA PHE A 253 13.11 -3.04 -2.47
C PHE A 253 13.57 -1.68 -3.02
N GLU A 254 13.94 -1.64 -4.30
CA GLU A 254 14.40 -0.44 -4.99
C GLU A 254 13.57 -0.21 -6.25
N VAL A 255 13.35 1.07 -6.60
CA VAL A 255 12.76 1.41 -7.90
C VAL A 255 13.69 0.91 -9.01
N PRO A 256 13.19 0.12 -9.99
CA PRO A 256 14.04 -0.43 -11.04
C PRO A 256 14.77 0.63 -11.85
N ALA A 257 15.99 0.30 -12.27
CA ALA A 257 16.83 1.23 -13.02
C ALA A 257 16.16 1.70 -14.32
N GLY A 258 16.19 3.01 -14.56
CA GLY A 258 15.64 3.63 -15.76
C GLY A 258 14.16 3.95 -15.68
N TYR A 259 13.51 3.74 -14.53
CA TYR A 259 12.17 4.26 -14.29
C TYR A 259 12.23 5.77 -14.07
N ARG A 260 11.21 6.49 -14.53
CA ARG A 260 11.06 7.95 -14.35
C ARG A 260 10.05 8.24 -13.25
N GLU A 261 10.31 9.24 -12.42
CA GLU A 261 9.27 9.75 -11.52
C GLU A 261 8.22 10.46 -12.39
N ALA A 262 6.97 10.01 -12.29
CA ALA A 262 5.83 10.67 -12.93
C ALA A 262 5.21 11.69 -11.96
N SER A 263 4.74 12.81 -12.50
CA SER A 263 3.72 13.61 -11.81
C SER A 263 2.37 12.92 -11.93
N PHE A 264 1.43 13.15 -11.01
CA PHE A 264 0.08 12.58 -11.11
C PHE A 264 -0.72 13.07 -12.34
N ASP A 265 -0.21 14.06 -13.09
CA ASP A 265 -0.81 14.62 -14.31
C ASP A 265 -0.27 13.99 -15.62
N ASP A 266 0.73 13.10 -15.57
CA ASP A 266 1.37 12.50 -16.76
C ASP A 266 0.84 11.11 -17.10
#